data_AF-A0A1T0A4U1-F1
#
_entry.id   AF-A0A1T0A4U1-F1
#
_cell.length_a   1.000
_cell.length_b   1.000
_cell.length_c   1.000
_cell.angle_alpha   90.00
_cell.angle_beta   90.00
_cell.angle_gamma   90.00
#
_symmetry.space_group_name_H-M   'P 1'
#
loop_
_entity.id
_entity.type
_entity.pdbx_description
1 polymer ?
#
loop_
_entity_poly.entity_id
_entity_poly.type
_entity_poly.pdbx_seq_one_letter_code
_entity_poly.pdbx_strand_id
1 'polypeptide(L)'
;MTKPKRTKEIKIRLTEQEYQALLDRKKGELAVWIRTTCLEQDIPEPKKVKTADPELLRQLAKIGGNLNQIAKTTNTEQARGDIINLLRVTAELATIREQLDELLERHR
;
A
#
# COMPACT_ATOMS: atom_id res chain seq x y z
N MET A 1 9.49 6.17 -19.08
CA MET A 1 9.09 5.95 -20.49
C MET A 1 7.59 5.73 -20.54
N THR A 2 6.85 6.64 -21.14
CA THR A 2 5.38 6.65 -21.21
C THR A 2 4.90 5.54 -22.15
N LYS A 3 3.96 4.69 -21.72
CA LYS A 3 3.40 3.64 -22.57
C LYS A 3 2.74 4.26 -23.81
N PRO A 4 2.95 3.72 -25.03
CA PRO A 4 2.34 4.26 -26.24
C PRO A 4 0.81 4.22 -26.15
N LYS A 5 0.16 5.36 -26.46
CA LYS A 5 -1.30 5.48 -26.46
C LYS A 5 -1.89 4.70 -27.65
N ARG A 6 -2.90 3.88 -27.40
CA ARG A 6 -3.64 3.14 -28.43
C ARG A 6 -4.74 4.05 -28.98
N THR A 7 -4.71 4.31 -30.29
CA THR A 7 -5.60 5.27 -30.97
C THR A 7 -6.52 4.62 -32.03
N LYS A 8 -6.40 3.31 -32.24
CA LYS A 8 -7.20 2.55 -33.20
C LYS A 8 -8.17 1.62 -32.46
N GLU A 9 -9.40 1.53 -32.97
CA GLU A 9 -10.48 0.71 -32.42
C GLU A 9 -11.00 -0.27 -33.48
N ILE A 10 -11.43 -1.46 -33.05
CA ILE A 10 -12.02 -2.50 -33.91
C ILE A 10 -13.43 -2.76 -33.39
N LYS A 11 -14.45 -2.59 -34.25
CA LYS A 11 -15.85 -2.93 -33.96
C LYS A 11 -16.13 -4.33 -34.48
N ILE A 12 -16.58 -5.23 -33.61
CA ILE A 12 -16.94 -6.61 -33.94
C ILE A 12 -18.45 -6.76 -33.76
N ARG A 13 -19.13 -7.38 -34.74
CA ARG A 13 -20.53 -7.79 -34.60
C ARG A 13 -20.54 -9.24 -34.13
N LEU A 14 -21.29 -9.52 -33.09
CA LEU A 14 -21.38 -10.83 -32.45
C LEU A 14 -22.84 -11.25 -32.41
N THR A 15 -23.09 -12.55 -32.54
CA THR A 15 -24.35 -13.16 -32.13
C THR A 15 -24.39 -13.28 -30.59
N GLU A 16 -25.58 -13.44 -30.02
CA GLU A 16 -25.76 -13.54 -28.56
C GLU A 16 -24.93 -14.68 -27.94
N GLN A 17 -24.86 -15.82 -28.64
CA GLN A 17 -24.07 -16.97 -28.21
C GLN A 17 -22.57 -16.69 -28.20
N GLU A 18 -22.06 -16.00 -29.23
CA GLU A 18 -20.65 -15.61 -29.32
C GLU A 18 -20.29 -14.57 -28.25
N TYR A 19 -21.21 -13.65 -27.96
CA TYR A 19 -21.03 -12.66 -26.90
C TYR A 19 -20.88 -13.33 -25.53
N GLN A 20 -21.76 -14.29 -25.22
CA GLN A 20 -21.70 -15.04 -23.96
C GLN A 20 -20.43 -15.89 -23.87
N ALA A 21 -20.06 -16.59 -24.94
CA ALA A 21 -18.84 -17.38 -24.99
C ALA A 21 -17.57 -16.53 -24.78
N LEU A 22 -17.56 -15.28 -25.28
CA LEU A 22 -16.47 -14.34 -25.04
C LEU A 22 -16.40 -13.85 -23.60
N LEU A 23 -17.55 -13.62 -22.96
CA LEU A 23 -17.62 -13.23 -21.55
C LEU A 23 -17.14 -14.36 -20.65
N ASP A 24 -17.56 -15.60 -20.90
CA ASP A 24 -17.21 -16.76 -20.08
C ASP A 24 -15.72 -17.12 -20.19
N ARG A 25 -15.11 -16.87 -21.35
CA ARG A 25 -13.70 -17.21 -21.62
C ARG A 25 -12.71 -16.11 -21.20
N LYS A 26 -13.21 -14.92 -20.87
CA LYS A 26 -12.42 -13.74 -20.50
C LYS A 26 -11.76 -13.92 -19.13
N LYS A 27 -10.43 -13.93 -19.09
CA LYS A 27 -9.64 -13.80 -17.85
C LYS A 27 -9.23 -12.33 -17.63
N GLY A 28 -10.11 -11.51 -17.02
CA GLY A 28 -9.82 -10.10 -16.72
C GLY A 28 -10.59 -9.12 -17.61
N GLU A 29 -9.92 -8.12 -18.22
CA GLU A 29 -10.54 -7.19 -19.18
C GLU A 29 -10.57 -7.76 -20.61
N LEU A 30 -11.67 -7.57 -21.35
CA LEU A 30 -11.87 -8.25 -22.65
C LEU A 30 -10.85 -7.75 -23.67
N ALA A 31 -10.57 -6.45 -23.66
CA ALA A 31 -9.57 -5.87 -24.53
C ALA A 31 -8.15 -6.38 -24.22
N VAL A 32 -7.83 -6.70 -22.97
CA VAL A 32 -6.56 -7.30 -22.57
C VAL A 32 -6.49 -8.76 -23.03
N TRP A 33 -7.56 -9.51 -22.82
CA TRP A 33 -7.67 -10.91 -23.22
C TRP A 33 -7.63 -11.10 -24.75
N ILE A 34 -8.35 -10.29 -25.52
CA ILE A 34 -8.31 -10.30 -27.00
C ILE A 34 -6.90 -9.98 -27.50
N ARG A 35 -6.21 -9.01 -26.89
CA ARG A 35 -4.83 -8.69 -27.28
C ARG A 35 -3.86 -9.84 -26.98
N THR A 36 -4.01 -10.49 -25.82
CA THR A 36 -3.18 -11.64 -25.45
C THR A 36 -3.43 -12.82 -26.38
N THR A 37 -4.70 -13.10 -26.69
CA THR A 37 -5.13 -14.29 -27.45
C THR A 37 -4.94 -14.12 -28.95
N CYS A 38 -5.22 -12.94 -29.53
CA CYS A 38 -5.18 -12.71 -30.97
C CYS A 38 -3.86 -12.12 -31.48
N LEU A 39 -3.02 -11.53 -30.62
CA LEU A 39 -1.74 -10.94 -31.01
C LEU A 39 -0.54 -11.65 -30.37
N GLU A 40 -0.77 -12.76 -29.65
CA GLU A 40 0.25 -13.51 -28.88
C GLU A 40 1.13 -12.60 -28.02
N GLN A 41 0.61 -11.44 -27.61
CA GLN A 41 1.35 -10.51 -26.79
C GLN A 41 1.40 -11.07 -25.39
N ASP A 42 2.59 -11.44 -24.95
CA ASP A 42 2.86 -11.80 -23.57
C ASP A 42 2.69 -10.54 -22.72
N ILE A 43 1.47 -10.33 -22.22
CA ILE A 43 1.17 -9.18 -21.38
C ILE A 43 1.81 -9.51 -20.04
N PRO A 44 2.80 -8.71 -19.57
CA PRO A 44 3.41 -8.96 -18.29
C PRO A 44 2.31 -9.00 -17.24
N GLU A 45 2.18 -10.16 -16.55
CA GLU A 45 1.29 -10.28 -15.41
C GLU A 45 1.51 -9.05 -14.52
N PRO A 46 0.44 -8.40 -14.04
CA PRO A 46 0.60 -7.32 -13.09
C PRO A 46 1.48 -7.86 -11.97
N LYS A 47 2.66 -7.25 -11.77
CA LYS A 47 3.61 -7.68 -10.75
C LYS A 47 2.81 -7.91 -9.48
N LYS A 48 2.72 -9.18 -9.05
CA LYS A 48 2.16 -9.52 -7.74
C LYS A 48 3.04 -8.76 -6.75
N VAL A 49 2.56 -7.60 -6.33
CA VAL A 49 3.16 -6.85 -5.24
C VAL A 49 3.14 -7.84 -4.10
N LYS A 50 4.32 -8.27 -3.64
CA LYS A 50 4.42 -9.08 -2.43
C LYS A 50 3.76 -8.24 -1.36
N THR A 51 2.51 -8.56 -1.03
CA THR A 51 1.78 -7.89 0.02
C THR A 51 2.54 -8.26 1.28
N ALA A 52 3.42 -7.36 1.73
CA ALA A 52 4.02 -7.49 3.05
C ALA A 52 2.87 -7.69 4.03
N ASP A 53 3.09 -8.56 5.03
CA ASP A 53 2.07 -8.91 6.00
C ASP A 53 1.35 -7.64 6.47
N PRO A 54 0.01 -7.55 6.28
CA PRO A 54 -0.75 -6.37 6.68
C PRO A 54 -0.53 -5.98 8.14
N GLU A 55 -0.19 -6.94 9.01
CA GLU A 55 0.14 -6.69 10.41
C GLU A 55 1.48 -5.96 10.57
N LEU A 56 2.52 -6.37 9.84
CA LEU A 56 3.82 -5.68 9.81
C LEU A 56 3.68 -4.24 9.32
N LEU A 57 2.88 -4.02 8.27
CA LEU A 57 2.62 -2.66 7.76
C LEU A 57 1.88 -1.80 8.78
N ARG A 58 0.91 -2.37 9.51
CA ARG A 58 0.22 -1.66 10.60
C ARG A 58 1.16 -1.29 11.74
N GLN A 59 2.06 -2.18 12.13
CA GLN A 59 3.04 -1.88 13.18
C GLN A 59 4.04 -0.81 12.72
N LEU A 60 4.51 -0.89 11.48
CA LEU A 60 5.40 0.13 10.93
C LEU A 60 4.71 1.51 10.86
N ALA A 61 3.44 1.55 10.49
CA ALA A 61 2.65 2.78 10.48
C ALA A 61 2.47 3.37 11.89
N LYS A 62 2.28 2.54 12.92
CA LYS A 62 2.25 2.98 14.33
C LYS A 62 3.59 3.59 14.76
N ILE A 63 4.70 2.94 14.42
CA ILE A 63 6.06 3.45 14.71
C ILE A 63 6.28 4.81 14.02
N GLY A 64 5.93 4.92 12.74
CA GLY A 64 6.02 6.18 12.00
C GLY A 64 5.12 7.29 12.59
N GLY A 65 3.93 6.94 13.07
CA GLY A 65 3.03 7.84 13.78
C GLY A 65 3.65 8.39 15.07
N ASN A 66 4.23 7.52 15.89
CA ASN A 66 4.89 7.89 17.14
C ASN A 66 6.08 8.82 16.88
N LEU A 67 6.91 8.51 15.88
CA LEU A 67 8.06 9.34 15.51
C LEU A 67 7.62 10.73 15.03
N ASN A 68 6.53 10.81 14.26
CA ASN A 68 5.97 12.08 13.81
C ASN A 68 5.39 12.91 14.97
N GLN A 69 4.82 12.26 15.99
CA GLN A 69 4.36 12.94 17.20
C GLN A 69 5.54 13.50 18.00
N ILE A 70 6.61 12.71 18.19
CA ILE A 70 7.84 13.17 18.85
C ILE A 70 8.45 14.35 18.10
N ALA A 71 8.54 14.28 16.78
CA ALA A 71 9.05 15.37 15.95
C ALA A 71 8.20 16.64 16.07
N LYS A 72 6.86 16.51 16.01
CA LYS A 72 5.94 17.65 16.18
C LYS A 72 6.05 18.27 17.56
N THR A 73 6.06 17.47 18.62
CA THR A 73 6.17 17.96 20.00
C THR A 73 7.52 18.64 20.21
N THR A 74 8.62 18.05 19.73
CA THR A 74 9.95 18.68 19.79
C THR A 74 9.96 20.03 19.08
N ASN A 75 9.43 20.10 17.86
CA ASN A 75 9.36 21.36 17.11
C ASN A 75 8.43 22.39 17.76
N THR A 76 7.36 21.97 18.43
CA THR A 76 6.38 22.87 19.07
C THR A 76 6.89 23.40 20.41
N GLU A 77 7.55 22.55 21.20
CA GLU A 77 8.09 22.92 22.51
C GLU A 77 9.39 23.74 22.39
N GLN A 78 10.19 23.50 21.36
CA GLN A 78 11.33 24.36 21.01
C GLN A 78 10.89 25.79 20.65
N ALA A 79 9.65 25.96 20.15
CA ALA A 79 9.06 27.28 19.87
C ALA A 79 8.48 27.98 21.12
N ARG A 80 8.22 27.26 22.22
CA ARG A 80 7.64 27.80 23.47
C ARG A 80 8.67 28.10 24.56
N GLY A 81 9.90 27.58 24.44
CA GLY A 81 11.02 27.93 25.32
C GLY A 81 11.02 27.28 26.70
N ASP A 82 10.24 26.22 26.93
CA ASP A 82 10.14 25.55 28.23
C ASP A 82 10.64 24.09 28.17
N ILE A 83 11.97 23.96 28.07
CA ILE A 83 12.74 22.71 27.87
C ILE A 83 12.44 21.66 28.96
N ILE A 84 12.07 22.09 30.17
CA ILE A 84 11.83 21.21 31.31
C ILE A 84 10.57 20.35 31.10
N ASN A 85 9.52 20.90 30.48
CA ASN A 85 8.29 20.16 30.20
C ASN A 85 8.49 19.13 29.09
N LEU A 86 9.26 19.46 28.05
CA LEU A 86 9.64 18.50 27.00
C LEU A 86 10.46 17.33 27.57
N LEU A 87 11.38 17.60 28.49
CA LEU A 87 12.18 16.56 29.15
C LEU A 87 11.31 15.62 29.99
N ARG A 88 10.28 16.15 30.68
CA ARG A 88 9.35 15.33 31.46
C ARG A 88 8.47 14.44 30.58
N VAL A 89 7.94 14.99 29.48
CA VAL A 89 7.12 14.22 28.52
C VAL A 89 7.93 13.13 27.82
N THR A 90 9.19 13.42 27.47
CA THR A 90 10.09 12.43 26.85
C THR A 90 10.51 11.34 27.83
N ALA A 91 10.74 11.68 29.10
CA ALA A 91 11.02 10.69 30.15
C ALA A 91 9.83 9.75 30.38
N GLU A 92 8.60 10.29 30.48
CA GLU A 92 7.40 9.45 30.65
C GLU A 92 7.15 8.55 29.43
N LEU A 93 7.39 9.04 28.22
CA LEU A 93 7.31 8.23 27.00
C LEU A 93 8.36 7.11 26.97
N ALA A 94 9.57 7.35 27.47
CA ALA A 94 10.61 6.34 27.59
C ALA A 94 10.19 5.24 28.57
N THR A 95 9.61 5.60 29.72
CA THR A 95 9.10 4.65 30.72
C THR A 95 7.97 3.79 30.16
N ILE A 96 7.01 4.38 29.44
CA ILE A 96 5.92 3.63 28.80
C ILE A 96 6.46 2.66 27.74
N ARG A 97 7.50 3.05 27.00
CA ARG A 97 8.15 2.20 26.02
C ARG A 97 8.85 1.01 26.66
N GLU A 98 9.58 1.22 27.75
CA GLU A 98 10.25 0.16 28.51
C GLU A 98 9.26 -0.86 29.06
N GLN A 99 8.13 -0.39 29.62
CA GLN A 99 7.05 -1.26 30.08
C GLN A 99 6.39 -2.06 28.94
N LEU A 100 6.25 -1.47 27.75
CA LEU A 100 5.74 -2.16 26.57
C LEU A 100 6.71 -3.21 26.04
N ASP A 101 8.01 -2.92 26.04
CA ASP A 101 9.06 -3.85 25.62
C ASP A 101 9.12 -5.05 26.59
N GLU A 102 9.01 -4.83 27.90
CA GLU A 102 8.88 -5.92 28.89
C GLU A 102 7.63 -6.78 28.67
N LEU A 103 6.49 -6.15 28.37
CA LEU A 103 5.23 -6.87 28.09
C LEU A 103 5.32 -7.72 26.82
N LEU A 104 6.01 -7.21 25.80
CA LEU A 104 6.26 -7.92 24.54
C LEU A 104 7.24 -9.08 24.71
N GLU A 105 8.28 -8.93 25.56
CA GLU A 105 9.18 -10.04 25.90
C GLU A 105 8.48 -11.13 26.71
N ARG A 106 7.53 -10.76 27.57
CA ARG A 106 6.75 -11.71 28.38
C ARG A 106 5.74 -12.54 27.57
N HIS A 107 5.37 -12.06 26.38
CA HIS A 107 4.42 -12.70 25.47
C HIS A 107 5.06 -13.16 24.14
N ARG A 108 6.38 -13.24 24.10
CA ARG A 108 7.13 -13.98 23.08
C ARG A 108 7.17 -15.48 23.42
#